data_AF-A0AAU5TDD4-F1
#
_entry.id   AF-A0AAU5TDD4-F1
#
_cell.length_a   1.000
_cell.length_b   1.000
_cell.length_c   1.000
_cell.angle_alpha   90.00
_cell.angle_beta   90.00
_cell.angle_gamma   90.00
#
_symmetry.space_group_name_H-M   'P 1'
#
loop_
_entity.id
_entity.type
_entity.pdbx_description
1 polymer ?
#
loop_
_entity_poly.entity_id
_entity_poly.type
_entity_poly.pdbx_seq_one_letter_code
_entity_poly.pdbx_strand_id
1 'polypeptide(L)'
;MSEKNDGANRDATKRSARERLLAERERQKKKDKRRRTLIVSAAVVGVLGLAAVVGLIAANTGKGDKSAKAGPVAAPSGATGKDALAIQTGKPEAKSTLTVWEDFRCPACKAFEDNYRTTVHDLEARGLLKVDYHLVTLIDGNMSGTGSLKAANAAACAQDAGKFPAYHDVLFQNQPQEADDAYGKNPRLLELAGKVQGLDTPAFRSCVESGTHNSWVAKSHEAFRAGKFRGTPSVLLNGKDIFADQANPLTPQKLKEAVETAAKGNGGAAANPKGSGAPSAPPSPSASPSGKSSSSSSSSSSSLSSSSSSSSSVSGGRAGGGSPAKAGATAD
;
A
#
# COMPACT_ATOMS: atom_id res chain seq x y z
N MET A 1 -11.02 40.32 -75.76
CA MET A 1 -12.04 40.03 -74.71
C MET A 1 -11.74 38.80 -73.83
N SER A 2 -10.59 38.11 -73.94
CA SER A 2 -10.42 36.78 -73.28
C SER A 2 -9.76 36.76 -71.90
N GLU A 3 -9.12 37.82 -71.42
CA GLU A 3 -8.36 37.78 -70.15
C GLU A 3 -9.20 37.90 -68.87
N LYS A 4 -10.49 38.25 -68.96
CA LYS A 4 -11.31 38.51 -67.76
C LYS A 4 -11.96 37.25 -67.16
N ASN A 5 -11.97 36.12 -67.87
CA ASN A 5 -12.66 34.89 -67.45
C ASN A 5 -11.79 33.92 -66.62
N ASP A 6 -10.46 33.98 -66.72
CA ASP A 6 -9.58 33.02 -66.03
C ASP A 6 -9.37 33.34 -64.54
N GLY A 7 -9.42 34.62 -64.15
CA GLY A 7 -9.32 35.05 -62.75
C GLY A 7 -10.53 34.63 -61.92
N ALA A 8 -11.74 34.77 -62.48
CA ALA A 8 -12.98 34.39 -61.80
C ALA A 8 -13.05 32.88 -61.53
N ASN A 9 -12.54 32.06 -62.44
CA ASN A 9 -12.58 30.60 -62.32
C ASN A 9 -11.56 30.07 -61.29
N ARG A 10 -10.34 30.65 -61.22
CA ARG A 10 -9.35 30.30 -60.18
C ARG A 10 -9.81 30.67 -58.77
N ASP A 11 -10.49 31.81 -58.61
CA ASP A 11 -11.00 32.24 -57.32
C ASP A 11 -12.22 31.43 -56.86
N ALA A 12 -13.11 31.05 -57.78
CA ALA A 12 -14.21 30.12 -57.50
C ALA A 12 -13.69 28.74 -57.06
N THR A 13 -12.66 28.23 -57.75
CA THR A 13 -12.05 26.93 -57.44
C THR A 13 -11.36 26.93 -56.06
N LYS A 14 -10.63 28.01 -55.72
CA LYS A 14 -9.96 28.17 -54.41
C LYS A 14 -10.95 28.31 -53.24
N ARG A 15 -12.10 28.97 -53.44
CA ARG A 15 -13.16 29.06 -52.42
C ARG A 15 -13.78 27.68 -52.16
N SER A 16 -14.06 26.90 -53.21
CA SER A 16 -14.61 25.54 -53.06
C SER A 16 -13.65 24.57 -52.33
N ALA A 17 -12.34 24.71 -52.52
CA ALA A 17 -11.34 23.88 -51.84
C ALA A 17 -11.25 24.18 -50.34
N ARG A 18 -11.37 25.45 -49.94
CA ARG A 18 -11.39 25.87 -48.53
C ARG A 18 -12.67 25.41 -47.82
N GLU A 19 -13.80 25.50 -48.49
CA GLU A 19 -15.09 25.02 -47.97
C GLU A 19 -15.08 23.51 -47.72
N ARG A 20 -14.49 22.72 -48.63
CA ARG A 20 -14.32 21.26 -48.45
C ARG A 20 -13.42 20.93 -47.26
N LEU A 21 -12.32 21.66 -47.05
CA LEU A 21 -11.43 21.45 -45.91
C LEU A 21 -12.09 21.81 -44.57
N LEU A 22 -12.92 22.85 -44.54
CA LEU A 22 -13.69 23.21 -43.34
C LEU A 22 -14.78 22.17 -43.06
N ALA A 23 -15.49 21.70 -44.09
CA ALA A 23 -16.48 20.65 -43.96
C ALA A 23 -15.87 19.32 -43.47
N GLU A 24 -14.67 18.96 -43.95
CA GLU A 24 -13.94 17.77 -43.50
C GLU A 24 -13.48 17.91 -42.03
N ARG A 25 -12.94 19.07 -41.64
CA ARG A 25 -12.55 19.37 -40.26
C ARG A 25 -13.74 19.36 -39.30
N GLU A 26 -14.89 19.88 -39.72
CA GLU A 26 -16.12 19.80 -38.92
C GLU A 26 -16.63 18.36 -38.77
N ARG A 27 -16.54 17.55 -39.83
CA ARG A 27 -16.87 16.12 -39.77
C ARG A 27 -15.93 15.37 -38.84
N GLN A 28 -14.62 15.64 -38.88
CA GLN A 28 -13.64 15.02 -37.98
C GLN A 28 -13.86 15.45 -36.52
N LYS A 29 -14.07 16.75 -36.25
CA LYS A 29 -14.41 17.25 -34.90
C LYS A 29 -15.70 16.63 -34.35
N LYS A 30 -16.71 16.44 -35.19
CA LYS A 30 -17.97 15.76 -34.82
C LYS A 30 -17.73 14.28 -34.51
N LYS A 31 -16.88 13.59 -35.28
CA LYS A 31 -16.48 12.18 -35.02
C LYS A 31 -15.70 12.04 -33.71
N ASP A 32 -14.72 12.91 -33.46
CA ASP A 32 -13.90 12.87 -32.24
C ASP A 32 -14.72 13.19 -30.99
N LYS A 33 -15.61 14.19 -31.06
CA LYS A 33 -16.53 14.50 -29.97
C LYS A 33 -17.46 13.32 -29.70
N ARG A 34 -18.03 12.70 -30.73
CA ARG A 34 -18.89 11.51 -30.60
C ARG A 34 -18.12 10.32 -30.02
N ARG A 35 -16.89 10.06 -30.47
CA ARG A 35 -16.03 8.98 -29.94
C ARG A 35 -15.68 9.21 -28.47
N ARG A 36 -15.28 10.43 -28.09
CA ARG A 36 -14.99 10.78 -26.69
C ARG A 36 -16.24 10.66 -25.81
N THR A 37 -17.38 11.15 -26.27
CA THR A 37 -18.65 11.00 -25.56
C THR A 37 -19.04 9.53 -25.40
N LEU A 38 -18.87 8.70 -26.44
CA LEU A 38 -19.16 7.26 -26.37
C LEU A 38 -18.24 6.51 -25.40
N ILE A 39 -16.94 6.83 -25.38
CA ILE A 39 -15.98 6.22 -24.44
C ILE A 39 -16.31 6.62 -23.01
N VAL A 40 -16.58 7.91 -22.76
CA VAL A 40 -16.95 8.39 -21.42
C VAL A 40 -18.29 7.79 -20.98
N SER A 41 -19.29 7.74 -21.86
CA SER A 41 -20.57 7.10 -21.53
C SER A 41 -20.42 5.61 -21.28
N ALA A 42 -19.58 4.89 -22.05
CA ALA A 42 -19.33 3.47 -21.84
C ALA A 42 -18.58 3.22 -20.51
N ALA A 43 -17.62 4.08 -20.15
CA ALA A 43 -16.92 4.00 -18.87
C ALA A 43 -17.88 4.29 -17.69
N VAL A 44 -18.72 5.33 -17.79
CA VAL A 44 -19.72 5.65 -16.77
C VAL A 44 -20.75 4.53 -16.64
N VAL A 45 -21.24 3.97 -17.74
CA VAL A 45 -22.16 2.83 -17.72
C VAL A 45 -21.48 1.57 -17.16
N GLY A 46 -20.19 1.35 -17.45
CA GLY A 46 -19.42 0.25 -16.87
C GLY A 46 -19.26 0.38 -15.36
N VAL A 47 -18.95 1.59 -14.86
CA VAL A 47 -18.83 1.88 -13.42
C VAL A 47 -20.18 1.79 -12.72
N LEU A 48 -21.24 2.37 -13.30
CA LEU A 48 -22.59 2.26 -12.77
C LEU A 48 -23.11 0.82 -12.83
N GLY A 49 -22.72 0.04 -13.85
CA GLY A 49 -23.02 -1.38 -13.96
C GLY A 49 -22.34 -2.19 -12.85
N LEU A 50 -21.06 -1.92 -12.57
CA LEU A 50 -20.34 -2.50 -11.43
C LEU A 50 -21.00 -2.13 -10.10
N ALA A 51 -21.36 -0.86 -9.90
CA ALA A 51 -22.07 -0.39 -8.70
C ALA A 51 -23.46 -1.02 -8.57
N ALA A 52 -24.18 -1.23 -9.68
CA ALA A 52 -25.50 -1.87 -9.70
C ALA A 52 -25.42 -3.36 -9.44
N VAL A 53 -24.39 -4.07 -9.94
CA VAL A 53 -24.13 -5.48 -9.61
C VAL A 53 -23.83 -5.60 -8.11
N VAL A 54 -23.00 -4.70 -7.56
CA VAL A 54 -22.74 -4.63 -6.11
C VAL A 54 -24.02 -4.36 -5.31
N GLY A 55 -24.87 -3.43 -5.78
CA GLY A 55 -26.15 -3.10 -5.15
C GLY A 55 -27.18 -4.24 -5.22
N LEU A 56 -27.26 -4.96 -6.34
CA LEU A 56 -28.17 -6.08 -6.54
C LEU A 56 -27.79 -7.29 -5.67
N ILE A 57 -26.48 -7.54 -5.50
CA ILE A 57 -25.98 -8.58 -4.60
C ILE A 57 -26.26 -8.20 -3.14
N ALA A 58 -26.08 -6.92 -2.77
CA ALA A 58 -26.38 -6.43 -1.43
C ALA A 58 -27.88 -6.50 -1.08
N ALA A 59 -28.77 -6.25 -2.06
CA ALA A 59 -30.22 -6.34 -1.88
C ALA A 59 -30.74 -7.79 -1.78
N ASN A 60 -30.06 -8.76 -2.41
CA ASN A 60 -30.43 -10.18 -2.35
C ASN A 60 -29.92 -10.90 -1.09
N THR A 61 -28.97 -10.33 -0.35
CA THR A 61 -28.55 -10.82 0.97
C THR A 61 -29.42 -10.21 2.07
N GLY A 62 -30.66 -10.68 2.14
CA GLY A 62 -31.60 -10.32 3.20
C GLY A 62 -31.20 -10.86 4.58
N LYS A 63 -31.00 -9.93 5.52
CA LYS A 63 -31.48 -9.95 6.92
C LYS A 63 -31.20 -11.24 7.73
N GLY A 64 -30.03 -11.29 8.35
CA GLY A 64 -29.71 -12.30 9.39
C GLY A 64 -28.36 -12.02 10.06
N ASP A 65 -28.43 -11.56 11.31
CA ASP A 65 -27.41 -11.53 12.36
C ASP A 65 -26.11 -10.74 12.18
N LYS A 66 -25.94 -9.79 13.11
CA LYS A 66 -24.76 -8.96 13.33
C LYS A 66 -23.58 -9.82 13.76
N SER A 67 -22.81 -10.27 12.80
CA SER A 67 -21.39 -10.57 12.98
C SER A 67 -20.65 -10.05 11.75
N ALA A 68 -19.64 -9.21 11.98
CA ALA A 68 -18.91 -8.48 10.96
C ALA A 68 -18.17 -9.44 10.01
N LYS A 69 -18.86 -9.97 9.01
CA LYS A 69 -18.22 -10.50 7.80
C LYS A 69 -17.76 -9.31 6.98
N ALA A 70 -16.45 -9.07 6.99
CA ALA A 70 -15.80 -8.13 6.10
C ALA A 70 -16.33 -8.31 4.67
N GLY A 71 -16.70 -7.21 4.02
CA GLY A 71 -17.08 -7.22 2.61
C GLY A 71 -15.95 -7.76 1.71
N PRO A 72 -16.20 -7.95 0.40
CA PRO A 72 -15.20 -8.44 -0.53
C PRO A 72 -13.93 -7.58 -0.49
N VAL A 73 -12.77 -8.22 -0.36
CA VAL A 73 -11.46 -7.55 -0.43
C VAL A 73 -11.19 -7.19 -1.89
N ALA A 74 -11.05 -5.89 -2.17
CA ALA A 74 -10.79 -5.41 -3.52
C ALA A 74 -9.28 -5.48 -3.83
N ALA A 75 -8.81 -6.65 -4.28
CA ALA A 75 -7.43 -6.82 -4.71
C ALA A 75 -7.17 -6.08 -6.04
N PRO A 76 -5.96 -5.53 -6.25
CA PRO A 76 -5.58 -4.99 -7.55
C PRO A 76 -5.47 -6.09 -8.61
N SER A 77 -5.56 -5.70 -9.87
CA SER A 77 -5.51 -6.60 -11.02
C SER A 77 -4.20 -7.39 -11.04
N GLY A 78 -4.31 -8.70 -11.29
CA GLY A 78 -3.16 -9.59 -11.34
C GLY A 78 -2.45 -9.82 -10.00
N ALA A 79 -3.06 -9.47 -8.87
CA ALA A 79 -2.50 -9.81 -7.56
C ALA A 79 -2.34 -11.34 -7.39
N THR A 80 -1.22 -11.76 -6.81
CA THR A 80 -0.80 -13.17 -6.73
C THR A 80 -0.57 -13.62 -5.29
N GLY A 81 -0.11 -14.86 -5.13
CA GLY A 81 0.24 -15.43 -3.83
C GLY A 81 -0.97 -15.85 -3.00
N LYS A 82 -0.70 -16.21 -1.75
CA LYS A 82 -1.76 -16.59 -0.80
C LYS A 82 -2.70 -15.40 -0.60
N ASP A 83 -4.00 -15.66 -0.68
CA ASP A 83 -5.05 -14.64 -0.52
C ASP A 83 -5.00 -13.47 -1.55
N ALA A 84 -4.23 -13.62 -2.63
CA ALA A 84 -3.98 -12.57 -3.63
C ALA A 84 -3.40 -11.28 -3.00
N LEU A 85 -2.47 -11.40 -2.06
CA LEU A 85 -1.91 -10.28 -1.30
C LEU A 85 -0.54 -9.79 -1.79
N ALA A 86 -0.05 -10.28 -2.93
CA ALA A 86 1.20 -9.83 -3.54
C ALA A 86 0.93 -9.09 -4.86
N ILE A 87 1.68 -8.03 -5.13
CA ILE A 87 1.82 -7.44 -6.46
C ILE A 87 3.12 -7.99 -7.05
N GLN A 88 3.02 -8.82 -8.08
CA GLN A 88 4.18 -9.43 -8.72
C GLN A 88 4.75 -8.56 -9.84
N THR A 89 6.06 -8.40 -9.84
CA THR A 89 6.83 -7.80 -10.92
C THR A 89 7.87 -8.80 -11.45
N GLY A 90 8.40 -8.54 -12.64
CA GLY A 90 9.26 -9.49 -13.36
C GLY A 90 8.47 -10.63 -14.03
N LYS A 91 9.20 -11.63 -14.53
CA LYS A 91 8.60 -12.77 -15.26
C LYS A 91 8.14 -13.85 -14.28
N PRO A 92 6.88 -14.35 -14.34
CA PRO A 92 6.39 -15.39 -13.43
C PRO A 92 7.25 -16.66 -13.38
N GLU A 93 7.93 -16.98 -14.48
CA GLU A 93 8.79 -18.15 -14.68
C GLU A 93 10.22 -17.98 -14.15
N ALA A 94 10.58 -16.79 -13.64
CA ALA A 94 11.87 -16.55 -13.02
C ALA A 94 12.13 -17.56 -11.88
N LYS A 95 13.34 -18.15 -11.88
CA LYS A 95 13.70 -19.19 -10.90
C LYS A 95 13.86 -18.65 -9.48
N SER A 96 14.20 -17.37 -9.35
CA SER A 96 14.33 -16.71 -8.05
C SER A 96 13.14 -15.80 -7.79
N THR A 97 12.66 -15.81 -6.54
CA THR A 97 11.62 -14.90 -6.06
C THR A 97 12.18 -14.05 -4.92
N LEU A 98 12.06 -12.74 -5.03
CA LEU A 98 12.29 -11.82 -3.92
C LEU A 98 10.94 -11.43 -3.33
N THR A 99 10.68 -11.75 -2.08
CA THR A 99 9.48 -11.28 -1.37
C THR A 99 9.84 -10.04 -0.58
N VAL A 100 9.11 -8.95 -0.77
CA VAL A 100 9.38 -7.66 -0.11
C VAL A 100 8.13 -7.23 0.64
N TRP A 101 8.21 -7.16 1.97
CA TRP A 101 7.19 -6.53 2.81
C TRP A 101 7.65 -5.13 3.17
N GLU A 102 6.90 -4.11 2.75
CA GLU A 102 7.36 -2.73 2.81
C GLU A 102 6.24 -1.72 3.06
N ASP A 103 6.64 -0.57 3.59
CA ASP A 103 5.79 0.56 3.89
C ASP A 103 6.33 1.81 3.19
N PHE A 104 5.49 2.50 2.43
CA PHE A 104 5.88 3.70 1.68
C PHE A 104 6.28 4.90 2.55
N ARG A 105 6.02 4.90 3.86
CA ARG A 105 6.51 5.91 4.81
C ARG A 105 7.78 5.48 5.56
N CYS A 106 8.19 4.22 5.47
CA CYS A 106 9.31 3.70 6.24
C CYS A 106 10.67 4.13 5.65
N PRO A 107 11.54 4.81 6.42
CA PRO A 107 12.87 5.21 5.95
C PRO A 107 13.78 4.03 5.62
N ALA A 108 13.67 2.92 6.35
CA ALA A 108 14.45 1.72 6.06
C ALA A 108 14.01 1.06 4.73
N CYS A 109 12.72 1.12 4.40
CA CYS A 109 12.23 0.66 3.08
C CYS A 109 12.81 1.53 1.97
N LYS A 110 12.81 2.86 2.15
CA LYS A 110 13.47 3.76 1.22
C LYS A 110 14.95 3.45 1.06
N ALA A 111 15.68 3.22 2.16
CA ALA A 111 17.10 2.88 2.09
C ALA A 111 17.34 1.56 1.34
N PHE A 112 16.48 0.55 1.52
CA PHE A 112 16.52 -0.66 0.71
C PHE A 112 16.29 -0.34 -0.77
N GLU A 113 15.20 0.35 -1.08
CA GLU A 113 14.84 0.64 -2.47
C GLU A 113 15.88 1.51 -3.19
N ASP A 114 16.45 2.51 -2.53
CA ASP A 114 17.51 3.34 -3.11
C ASP A 114 18.79 2.53 -3.43
N ASN A 115 19.09 1.50 -2.64
CA ASN A 115 20.29 0.67 -2.80
C ASN A 115 20.10 -0.53 -3.74
N TYR A 116 18.90 -1.11 -3.80
CA TYR A 116 18.65 -2.39 -4.49
C TYR A 116 17.91 -2.24 -5.82
N ARG A 117 17.11 -1.18 -6.02
CA ARG A 117 16.25 -0.97 -7.19
C ARG A 117 16.94 -1.25 -8.52
N THR A 118 18.12 -0.64 -8.75
CA THR A 118 18.85 -0.83 -10.02
C THR A 118 19.19 -2.29 -10.28
N THR A 119 19.58 -3.03 -9.23
CA THR A 119 19.92 -4.46 -9.37
C THR A 119 18.68 -5.31 -9.55
N VAL A 120 17.61 -5.03 -8.79
CA VAL A 120 16.33 -5.73 -8.90
C VAL A 120 15.77 -5.56 -10.32
N HIS A 121 15.69 -4.33 -10.83
CA HIS A 121 15.21 -4.04 -12.18
C HIS A 121 16.06 -4.70 -13.27
N ASP A 122 17.39 -4.71 -13.15
CA ASP A 122 18.28 -5.43 -14.09
C ASP A 122 17.93 -6.93 -14.14
N LEU A 123 17.76 -7.55 -12.98
CA LEU A 123 17.47 -8.97 -12.87
C LEU A 123 16.07 -9.33 -13.37
N GLU A 124 15.07 -8.49 -13.10
CA GLU A 124 13.71 -8.65 -13.63
C GLU A 124 13.67 -8.48 -15.15
N ALA A 125 14.33 -7.46 -15.69
CA ALA A 125 14.40 -7.20 -17.13
C ALA A 125 15.05 -8.38 -17.87
N ARG A 126 16.07 -9.00 -17.26
CA ARG A 126 16.70 -10.23 -17.76
C ARG A 126 15.86 -11.49 -17.54
N GLY A 127 14.76 -11.40 -16.80
CA GLY A 127 13.86 -12.51 -16.50
C GLY A 127 14.43 -13.52 -15.50
N LEU A 128 15.42 -13.13 -14.71
CA LEU A 128 16.09 -14.00 -13.74
C LEU A 128 15.44 -13.92 -12.35
N LEU A 129 14.80 -12.79 -12.06
CA LEU A 129 14.11 -12.50 -10.82
C LEU A 129 12.66 -12.13 -11.10
N LYS A 130 11.78 -12.54 -10.18
CA LYS A 130 10.48 -11.90 -9.96
C LYS A 130 10.42 -11.39 -8.53
N VAL A 131 9.66 -10.34 -8.31
CA VAL A 131 9.46 -9.76 -6.98
C VAL A 131 7.99 -9.84 -6.61
N ASP A 132 7.70 -10.31 -5.41
CA ASP A 132 6.36 -10.30 -4.83
C ASP A 132 6.32 -9.20 -3.75
N TYR A 133 5.75 -8.05 -4.08
CA TYR A 133 5.59 -6.92 -3.17
C TYR A 133 4.34 -7.07 -2.32
N HIS A 134 4.51 -6.97 -1.01
CA HIS A 134 3.44 -6.94 -0.03
C HIS A 134 3.43 -5.58 0.69
N LEU A 135 2.37 -4.83 0.47
CA LEU A 135 2.25 -3.47 0.99
C LEU A 135 1.71 -3.50 2.42
N VAL A 136 2.36 -2.78 3.34
CA VAL A 136 1.98 -2.73 4.74
C VAL A 136 1.89 -1.29 5.26
N THR A 137 1.24 -1.13 6.41
CA THR A 137 0.95 0.17 7.03
C THR A 137 1.52 0.25 8.45
N LEU A 138 2.77 -0.18 8.62
CA LEU A 138 3.44 -0.24 9.91
C LEU A 138 3.64 1.16 10.52
N ILE A 139 3.99 2.15 9.70
CA ILE A 139 4.25 3.52 10.19
C ILE A 139 2.97 4.19 10.66
N ASP A 140 1.85 4.02 9.96
CA ASP A 140 0.55 4.54 10.40
C ASP A 140 0.16 4.01 11.80
N GLY A 141 0.49 2.74 12.10
CA GLY A 141 0.26 2.14 13.41
C GLY A 141 1.19 2.67 14.53
N ASN A 142 2.39 3.13 14.18
CA ASN A 142 3.40 3.58 15.15
C ASN A 142 3.40 5.10 15.38
N MET A 143 3.11 5.89 14.34
CA MET A 143 3.29 7.36 14.34
C MET A 143 2.00 8.13 14.04
N SER A 144 0.84 7.45 14.03
CA SER A 144 -0.44 8.00 13.58
C SER A 144 -0.38 8.52 12.12
N GLY A 145 -1.55 8.85 11.57
CA GLY A 145 -1.68 9.26 10.16
C GLY A 145 -2.21 8.15 9.25
N THR A 146 -2.27 8.44 7.95
CA THR A 146 -2.89 7.53 6.96
C THR A 146 -2.05 7.37 5.69
N GLY A 147 -0.86 7.95 5.65
CA GLY A 147 -0.05 8.01 4.45
C GLY A 147 0.50 6.67 4.01
N SER A 148 0.72 5.72 4.92
CA SER A 148 1.12 4.35 4.54
C SER A 148 -0.03 3.68 3.79
N LEU A 149 -1.24 3.73 4.37
CA LEU A 149 -2.46 3.16 3.78
C LEU A 149 -2.77 3.79 2.42
N LYS A 150 -2.75 5.12 2.34
CA LYS A 150 -3.12 5.84 1.11
C LYS A 150 -2.08 5.67 0.00
N ALA A 151 -0.78 5.69 0.33
CA ALA A 151 0.26 5.40 -0.65
C ALA A 151 0.16 3.95 -1.15
N ALA A 152 -0.08 2.98 -0.26
CA ALA A 152 -0.27 1.59 -0.64
C ALA A 152 -1.51 1.38 -1.53
N ASN A 153 -2.62 2.04 -1.21
CA ASN A 153 -3.79 2.05 -2.08
C ASN A 153 -3.49 2.65 -3.46
N ALA A 154 -2.77 3.78 -3.49
CA ALA A 154 -2.40 4.40 -4.76
C ALA A 154 -1.45 3.54 -5.60
N ALA A 155 -0.52 2.81 -4.97
CA ALA A 155 0.33 1.84 -5.64
C ALA A 155 -0.51 0.67 -6.22
N ALA A 156 -1.47 0.14 -5.47
CA ALA A 156 -2.41 -0.86 -5.97
C ALA A 156 -3.27 -0.33 -7.14
N CYS A 157 -3.73 0.92 -7.10
CA CYS A 157 -4.40 1.56 -8.23
C CYS A 157 -3.48 1.71 -9.47
N ALA A 158 -2.17 1.91 -9.25
CA ALA A 158 -1.21 1.93 -10.35
C ALA A 158 -0.98 0.52 -10.93
N GLN A 159 -1.14 -0.53 -10.12
CA GLN A 159 -1.15 -1.91 -10.62
C GLN A 159 -2.33 -2.16 -11.56
N ASP A 160 -3.52 -1.65 -11.25
CA ASP A 160 -4.68 -1.70 -12.16
C ASP A 160 -4.42 -1.05 -13.53
N ALA A 161 -3.53 -0.04 -13.57
CA ALA A 161 -3.10 0.60 -14.80
C ALA A 161 -1.88 -0.06 -15.46
N GLY A 162 -1.31 -1.13 -14.87
CA GLY A 162 -0.08 -1.77 -15.33
C GLY A 162 1.17 -0.89 -15.17
N LYS A 163 1.16 0.02 -14.19
CA LYS A 163 2.20 1.03 -13.93
C LYS A 163 2.78 0.97 -12.53
N PHE A 164 2.53 -0.11 -11.79
CA PHE A 164 3.02 -0.29 -10.42
C PHE A 164 4.53 -0.06 -10.29
N PRO A 165 5.44 -0.72 -11.06
CA PRO A 165 6.88 -0.56 -10.86
C PRO A 165 7.34 0.90 -10.94
N ALA A 166 6.88 1.62 -11.96
CA ALA A 166 7.27 3.02 -12.17
C ALA A 166 6.71 3.95 -11.08
N TYR A 167 5.51 3.66 -10.56
CA TYR A 167 4.90 4.50 -9.53
C TYR A 167 5.44 4.19 -8.13
N HIS A 168 5.72 2.92 -7.85
CA HIS A 168 6.44 2.46 -6.66
C HIS A 168 7.79 3.19 -6.52
N ASP A 169 8.58 3.24 -7.60
CA ASP A 169 9.81 4.02 -7.66
C ASP A 169 9.61 5.48 -7.30
N VAL A 170 8.61 6.12 -7.92
CA VAL A 170 8.30 7.53 -7.69
C VAL A 170 7.92 7.77 -6.23
N LEU A 171 7.15 6.88 -5.61
CA LEU A 171 6.77 6.99 -4.20
C LEU A 171 7.99 6.92 -3.28
N PHE A 172 8.95 6.02 -3.51
CA PHE A 172 10.14 5.96 -2.65
C PHE A 172 11.17 7.06 -2.93
N GLN A 173 11.30 7.51 -4.19
CA GLN A 173 12.14 8.64 -4.55
C GLN A 173 11.65 9.97 -3.95
N ASN A 174 10.34 10.08 -3.69
CA ASN A 174 9.70 11.29 -3.16
C ASN A 174 9.15 11.09 -1.74
N GLN A 175 9.57 10.03 -1.05
CA GLN A 175 9.11 9.70 0.30
C GLN A 175 9.32 10.92 1.22
N PRO A 176 8.27 11.37 1.93
CA PRO A 176 8.41 12.44 2.91
C PRO A 176 9.25 11.97 4.10
N GLN A 177 9.66 12.91 4.96
CA GLN A 177 10.19 12.52 6.26
C GLN A 177 9.14 11.69 7.02
N GLU A 178 9.58 10.70 7.80
CA GLU A 178 8.68 9.70 8.41
C GLU A 178 7.52 10.31 9.22
N ALA A 179 7.81 11.39 9.95
CA ALA A 179 6.84 12.14 10.75
C ALA A 179 5.88 13.03 9.92
N ASP A 180 6.19 13.30 8.66
CA ASP A 180 5.34 14.07 7.75
C ASP A 180 4.36 13.15 7.01
N ASP A 181 3.08 13.22 7.38
CA ASP A 181 2.00 12.46 6.74
C ASP A 181 1.56 13.06 5.39
N ALA A 182 2.49 13.57 4.57
CA ALA A 182 2.21 14.14 3.25
C ALA A 182 1.51 13.13 2.33
N TYR A 183 1.85 11.85 2.42
CA TYR A 183 1.18 10.76 1.70
C TYR A 183 -0.24 10.49 2.20
N GLY A 184 -0.61 11.02 3.36
CA GLY A 184 -1.99 11.05 3.86
C GLY A 184 -2.93 11.90 3.00
N LYS A 185 -2.41 12.64 2.01
CA LYS A 185 -3.16 13.55 1.13
C LYS A 185 -3.23 12.99 -0.29
N ASN A 186 -4.42 12.60 -0.75
CA ASN A 186 -4.63 12.14 -2.13
C ASN A 186 -4.07 13.11 -3.19
N PRO A 187 -4.22 14.45 -3.07
CA PRO A 187 -3.62 15.37 -4.03
C PRO A 187 -2.10 15.20 -4.19
N ARG A 188 -1.37 14.87 -3.13
CA ARG A 188 0.08 14.63 -3.20
C ARG A 188 0.40 13.36 -3.98
N LEU A 189 -0.35 12.29 -3.76
CA LEU A 189 -0.20 11.04 -4.50
C LEU A 189 -0.52 11.23 -5.99
N LEU A 190 -1.60 11.97 -6.30
CA LEU A 190 -1.96 12.29 -7.68
C LEU A 190 -0.94 13.20 -8.38
N GLU A 191 -0.36 14.16 -7.67
CA GLU A 191 0.76 14.98 -8.18
C GLU A 191 1.95 14.10 -8.57
N LEU A 192 2.33 13.16 -7.69
CA LEU A 192 3.41 12.21 -7.96
C LEU A 192 3.10 11.29 -9.14
N ALA A 193 1.85 10.87 -9.32
CA ALA A 193 1.44 10.06 -10.46
C ALA A 193 1.67 10.77 -11.80
N GLY A 194 1.68 12.11 -11.82
CA GLY A 194 2.05 12.92 -12.98
C GLY A 194 3.50 12.71 -13.46
N LYS A 195 4.37 12.13 -12.62
CA LYS A 195 5.75 11.75 -13.00
C LYS A 195 5.81 10.44 -13.79
N VAL A 196 4.72 9.66 -13.83
CA VAL A 196 4.64 8.38 -14.54
C VAL A 196 3.77 8.54 -15.78
N GLN A 197 4.39 8.41 -16.96
CA GLN A 197 3.68 8.59 -18.23
C GLN A 197 2.49 7.62 -18.35
N GLY A 198 1.31 8.21 -18.53
CA GLY A 198 0.06 7.49 -18.76
C GLY A 198 -0.61 6.92 -17.51
N LEU A 199 -0.10 7.20 -16.31
CA LEU A 199 -0.74 6.76 -15.06
C LEU A 199 -1.90 7.67 -14.64
N ASP A 200 -1.70 8.98 -14.73
CA ASP A 200 -2.67 9.99 -14.29
C ASP A 200 -3.90 10.07 -15.20
N THR A 201 -4.81 9.12 -15.01
CA THR A 201 -6.06 8.96 -15.75
C THR A 201 -7.26 9.16 -14.83
N PRO A 202 -8.47 9.45 -15.37
CA PRO A 202 -9.67 9.53 -14.55
C PRO A 202 -9.96 8.26 -13.73
N ALA A 203 -9.65 7.07 -14.29
CA ALA A 203 -9.81 5.81 -13.59
C ALA A 203 -8.85 5.69 -12.40
N PHE A 204 -7.56 6.00 -12.61
CA PHE A 204 -6.57 6.01 -11.53
C PHE A 204 -6.95 7.01 -10.43
N ARG A 205 -7.30 8.25 -10.79
CA ARG A 205 -7.73 9.27 -9.83
C ARG A 205 -8.90 8.80 -8.98
N SER A 206 -9.94 8.27 -9.61
CA SER A 206 -11.12 7.73 -8.91
C SER A 206 -10.77 6.57 -7.98
N CYS A 207 -9.86 5.66 -8.40
CA CYS A 207 -9.40 4.55 -7.57
C CYS A 207 -8.67 5.05 -6.31
N VAL A 208 -7.75 6.02 -6.49
CA VAL A 208 -7.01 6.64 -5.39
C VAL A 208 -7.95 7.37 -4.43
N GLU A 209 -8.84 8.20 -4.97
CA GLU A 209 -9.72 9.05 -4.19
C GLU A 209 -10.75 8.27 -3.37
N SER A 210 -11.28 7.18 -3.93
CA SER A 210 -12.22 6.29 -3.25
C SER A 210 -11.56 5.33 -2.26
N GLY A 211 -10.23 5.21 -2.26
CA GLY A 211 -9.55 4.21 -1.44
C GLY A 211 -9.91 2.78 -1.82
N THR A 212 -10.07 2.50 -3.13
CA THR A 212 -10.60 1.25 -3.66
C THR A 212 -9.95 0.00 -3.04
N HIS A 213 -8.63 0.00 -2.85
CA HIS A 213 -7.85 -1.12 -2.33
C HIS A 213 -7.53 -1.03 -0.84
N ASN A 214 -8.10 -0.08 -0.08
CA ASN A 214 -7.79 0.08 1.35
C ASN A 214 -8.03 -1.21 2.16
N SER A 215 -9.11 -1.96 1.86
CA SER A 215 -9.39 -3.23 2.54
C SER A 215 -8.38 -4.33 2.20
N TRP A 216 -7.85 -4.32 0.98
CA TRP A 216 -6.79 -5.22 0.56
C TRP A 216 -5.46 -4.90 1.24
N VAL A 217 -5.10 -3.62 1.33
CA VAL A 217 -3.91 -3.16 2.08
C VAL A 217 -4.02 -3.56 3.56
N ALA A 218 -5.19 -3.38 4.18
CA ALA A 218 -5.42 -3.79 5.56
C ALA A 218 -5.22 -5.30 5.76
N LYS A 219 -5.74 -6.12 4.83
CA LYS A 219 -5.54 -7.59 4.85
C LYS A 219 -4.07 -7.98 4.62
N SER A 220 -3.35 -7.27 3.75
CA SER A 220 -1.90 -7.44 3.58
C SER A 220 -1.14 -7.15 4.89
N HIS A 221 -1.48 -6.05 5.57
CA HIS A 221 -0.88 -5.73 6.87
C HIS A 221 -1.23 -6.76 7.97
N GLU A 222 -2.43 -7.34 7.95
CA GLU A 222 -2.78 -8.46 8.82
C GLU A 222 -1.94 -9.71 8.54
N ALA A 223 -1.72 -10.04 7.27
CA ALA A 223 -0.83 -11.14 6.87
C ALA A 223 0.61 -10.90 7.31
N PHE A 224 1.10 -9.66 7.23
CA PHE A 224 2.41 -9.25 7.75
C PHE A 224 2.52 -9.55 9.25
N ARG A 225 1.54 -9.13 10.05
CA ARG A 225 1.51 -9.41 11.50
C ARG A 225 1.43 -10.91 11.80
N ALA A 226 0.60 -11.64 11.07
CA ALA A 226 0.47 -13.10 11.21
C ALA A 226 1.76 -13.85 10.85
N GLY A 227 2.52 -13.33 9.88
CA GLY A 227 3.85 -13.81 9.51
C GLY A 227 4.94 -13.55 10.55
N LYS A 228 4.63 -12.80 11.62
CA LYS A 228 5.55 -12.43 12.71
C LYS A 228 6.81 -11.69 12.23
N PHE A 229 6.70 -10.97 11.11
CA PHE A 229 7.76 -10.08 10.65
C PHE A 229 7.96 -8.97 11.68
N ARG A 230 9.22 -8.66 12.00
CA ARG A 230 9.57 -7.77 13.11
C ARG A 230 9.65 -6.29 12.72
N GLY A 231 9.63 -6.01 11.41
CA GLY A 231 9.75 -4.66 10.89
C GLY A 231 9.76 -4.65 9.37
N THR A 232 9.76 -3.44 8.83
CA THR A 232 9.91 -3.19 7.40
C THR A 232 11.26 -2.53 7.13
N PRO A 233 11.91 -2.85 5.99
CA PRO A 233 11.50 -3.87 5.05
C PRO A 233 11.78 -5.27 5.64
N SER A 234 10.93 -6.26 5.33
CA SER A 234 11.29 -7.68 5.49
C SER A 234 11.47 -8.27 4.10
N VAL A 235 12.70 -8.66 3.76
CA VAL A 235 13.09 -9.03 2.40
C VAL A 235 13.61 -10.45 2.38
N LEU A 236 12.98 -11.30 1.58
CA LEU A 236 13.32 -12.72 1.50
C LEU A 236 13.69 -13.13 0.08
N LEU A 237 14.89 -13.65 -0.13
CA LEU A 237 15.26 -14.31 -1.38
C LEU A 237 14.95 -15.80 -1.25
N ASN A 238 14.01 -16.29 -2.06
CA ASN A 238 13.56 -17.69 -2.04
C ASN A 238 13.18 -18.17 -0.63
N GLY A 239 12.50 -17.31 0.14
CA GLY A 239 12.05 -17.58 1.50
C GLY A 239 13.12 -17.41 2.59
N LYS A 240 14.35 -17.02 2.25
CA LYS A 240 15.42 -16.72 3.22
C LYS A 240 15.60 -15.22 3.39
N ASP A 241 15.51 -14.73 4.63
CA ASP A 241 15.75 -13.33 4.97
C ASP A 241 17.18 -12.91 4.58
N ILE A 242 17.29 -11.85 3.78
CA ILE A 242 18.57 -11.37 3.25
C ILE A 242 19.38 -10.55 4.28
N PHE A 243 18.77 -10.20 5.42
CA PHE A 243 19.37 -9.45 6.52
C PHE A 243 19.61 -10.29 7.78
N ALA A 244 19.31 -11.60 7.73
CA ALA A 244 19.48 -12.50 8.88
C ALA A 244 20.96 -12.63 9.32
N ASP A 245 21.90 -12.56 8.38
CA ASP A 245 23.34 -12.48 8.67
C ASP A 245 23.79 -11.02 8.67
N GLN A 246 23.86 -10.43 9.86
CA GLN A 246 24.32 -9.04 10.03
C GLN A 246 25.82 -8.86 9.73
N ALA A 247 26.62 -9.93 9.84
CA ALA A 247 28.04 -9.86 9.52
C ALA A 247 28.27 -9.88 8.00
N ASN A 248 27.37 -10.52 7.24
CA ASN A 248 27.47 -10.64 5.78
C ASN A 248 26.12 -10.43 5.09
N PRO A 249 25.53 -9.22 5.15
CA PRO A 249 24.26 -8.96 4.48
C PRO A 249 24.39 -9.19 2.97
N LEU A 250 23.28 -9.61 2.35
CA LEU A 250 23.22 -9.84 0.91
C LEU A 250 23.21 -8.52 0.15
N THR A 251 24.38 -7.93 -0.08
CA THR A 251 24.54 -6.68 -0.85
C THR A 251 23.93 -6.81 -2.26
N PRO A 252 23.65 -5.70 -2.98
CA PRO A 252 23.13 -5.78 -4.34
C PRO A 252 23.96 -6.67 -5.26
N GLN A 253 25.29 -6.59 -5.17
CA GLN A 253 26.19 -7.46 -5.93
C GLN A 253 26.03 -8.94 -5.56
N LYS A 254 25.99 -9.28 -4.26
CA LYS A 254 25.78 -10.66 -3.80
C LYS A 254 24.40 -11.19 -4.18
N LEU A 255 23.37 -10.35 -4.15
CA LEU A 255 22.02 -10.68 -4.62
C LEU A 255 22.05 -11.05 -6.11
N LYS A 256 22.70 -10.24 -6.93
CA LYS A 256 22.88 -10.51 -8.36
C LYS A 256 23.57 -11.85 -8.62
N GLU A 257 24.68 -12.10 -7.94
CA GLU A 257 25.42 -13.36 -8.05
C GLU A 257 24.58 -14.57 -7.64
N ALA A 258 23.83 -14.47 -6.53
CA ALA A 258 22.96 -15.53 -6.06
C ALA A 258 21.84 -15.85 -7.07
N VAL A 259 21.20 -14.83 -7.63
CA VAL A 259 20.12 -14.98 -8.62
C VAL A 259 20.66 -15.56 -9.94
N GLU A 260 21.80 -15.08 -10.42
CA GLU A 260 22.43 -15.61 -11.63
C GLU A 260 22.88 -17.06 -11.47
N THR A 261 23.38 -17.43 -10.29
CA THR A 261 23.75 -18.81 -9.96
C THR A 261 22.53 -19.73 -9.97
N ALA A 262 21.44 -19.30 -9.33
CA ALA A 262 20.17 -20.04 -9.36
C ALA A 262 19.62 -20.20 -10.79
N ALA A 263 19.78 -19.18 -11.64
CA ALA A 263 19.36 -19.21 -13.04
C ALA A 263 20.13 -20.26 -13.88
N LYS A 264 21.46 -20.35 -13.71
CA LYS A 264 22.35 -21.25 -14.46
C LYS A 264 22.18 -22.75 -14.12
N GLY A 265 21.56 -23.06 -12.98
CA GLY A 265 21.23 -24.43 -12.61
C GLY A 265 22.37 -25.15 -11.89
N ASN A 266 22.45 -24.98 -10.57
CA ASN A 266 22.84 -26.06 -9.66
C ASN A 266 21.55 -26.69 -9.12
N GLY A 267 21.33 -28.01 -9.14
CA GLY A 267 22.34 -29.07 -9.16
C GLY A 267 23.00 -29.29 -7.78
N GLY A 268 22.48 -28.65 -6.73
CA GLY A 268 22.86 -28.88 -5.34
C GLY A 268 21.61 -28.86 -4.48
N ALA A 269 21.30 -30.00 -3.86
CA ALA A 269 20.14 -30.22 -3.03
C ALA A 269 19.91 -29.09 -2.02
N ALA A 270 18.81 -28.36 -2.17
CA ALA A 270 18.06 -27.96 -0.99
C ALA A 270 17.38 -29.25 -0.50
N ALA A 271 17.99 -29.88 0.50
CA ALA A 271 17.34 -30.92 1.26
C ALA A 271 15.97 -30.40 1.69
N ASN A 272 14.94 -31.10 1.22
CA ASN A 272 13.58 -30.96 1.68
C ASN A 272 13.53 -31.67 3.05
N PRO A 273 13.37 -31.00 4.20
CA PRO A 273 12.93 -31.71 5.38
C PRO A 273 11.41 -31.85 5.26
N LYS A 274 10.99 -33.01 4.77
CA LYS A 274 9.72 -33.57 5.21
C LYS A 274 9.72 -33.59 6.75
N GLY A 275 8.76 -32.89 7.35
CA GLY A 275 8.17 -33.23 8.65
C GLY A 275 9.04 -33.10 9.91
N SER A 276 8.81 -32.01 10.64
CA SER A 276 8.84 -31.93 12.11
C SER A 276 7.86 -30.82 12.45
N GLY A 277 6.65 -31.09 12.93
CA GLY A 277 6.37 -31.68 14.23
C GLY A 277 5.66 -30.60 15.04
N ALA A 278 4.36 -30.78 15.28
CA ALA A 278 3.55 -29.89 16.10
C ALA A 278 4.17 -29.73 17.49
N PRO A 279 4.18 -28.53 18.10
CA PRO A 279 4.52 -28.41 19.51
C PRO A 279 3.35 -28.94 20.35
N SER A 280 3.57 -30.08 20.99
CA SER A 280 2.73 -30.66 22.03
C SER A 280 2.47 -29.66 23.16
N ALA A 281 1.23 -29.68 23.65
CA ALA A 281 0.77 -28.92 24.80
C ALA A 281 1.59 -29.20 26.08
N PRO A 282 1.75 -28.23 26.98
CA PRO A 282 2.33 -28.48 28.31
C PRO A 282 1.31 -29.21 29.20
N PRO A 283 1.73 -30.17 30.05
CA PRO A 283 0.84 -30.78 31.03
C PRO A 283 0.63 -29.86 32.23
N SER A 284 -0.63 -29.74 32.66
CA SER A 284 -1.01 -29.20 33.97
C SER A 284 -0.51 -30.11 35.11
N PRO A 285 -0.02 -29.56 36.24
CA PRO A 285 0.17 -30.35 37.45
C PRO A 285 -1.10 -30.31 38.33
N SER A 286 -1.56 -31.48 38.76
CA SER A 286 -2.55 -31.61 39.84
C SER A 286 -1.94 -32.41 41.00
N ALA A 287 -1.96 -31.75 42.17
CA ALA A 287 -1.96 -32.20 43.56
C ALA A 287 -1.46 -33.60 43.96
N SER A 288 -0.55 -33.65 44.96
CA SER A 288 -0.85 -34.15 46.33
C SER A 288 0.37 -34.16 47.28
N PRO A 289 0.18 -34.28 48.62
CA PRO A 289 1.00 -33.63 49.65
C PRO A 289 1.83 -34.59 50.54
N SER A 290 2.50 -34.00 51.56
CA SER A 290 3.18 -34.57 52.77
C SER A 290 4.72 -34.36 52.73
N GLY A 291 5.46 -33.93 53.76
CA GLY A 291 5.20 -33.54 55.14
C GLY A 291 6.53 -33.14 55.83
N LYS A 292 6.42 -32.29 56.85
CA LYS A 292 7.27 -32.01 58.05
C LYS A 292 8.80 -32.26 58.06
N SER A 293 9.55 -31.20 58.43
CA SER A 293 10.56 -31.10 59.54
C SER A 293 11.34 -29.77 59.41
N SER A 294 11.17 -28.74 60.24
CA SER A 294 11.72 -28.46 61.58
C SER A 294 13.26 -28.25 61.67
N SER A 295 13.69 -27.00 61.88
CA SER A 295 14.78 -26.53 62.81
C SER A 295 15.13 -25.05 62.48
N SER A 296 14.85 -24.10 63.39
CA SER A 296 15.80 -23.36 64.28
C SER A 296 16.77 -22.44 63.51
N SER A 297 17.03 -21.16 63.83
CA SER A 297 17.02 -20.43 65.10
C SER A 297 17.37 -18.93 64.86
N SER A 298 16.84 -18.03 65.72
CA SER A 298 17.44 -16.83 66.37
C SER A 298 18.41 -15.91 65.58
N SER A 299 18.45 -14.58 65.69
CA SER A 299 18.06 -13.61 66.73
C SER A 299 18.51 -12.19 66.33
N SER A 300 17.75 -11.15 66.76
CA SER A 300 18.21 -9.83 67.24
C SER A 300 18.96 -8.88 66.26
N SER A 301 18.81 -7.54 66.23
CA SER A 301 18.28 -6.54 67.16
C SER A 301 18.20 -5.15 66.49
N SER A 302 17.20 -4.33 66.92
CA SER A 302 17.22 -2.85 67.13
C SER A 302 17.70 -1.91 66.00
N SER A 303 16.95 -0.88 65.57
CA SER A 303 16.49 0.25 66.39
C SER A 303 15.74 1.31 65.53
N LEU A 304 14.72 1.95 66.14
CA LEU A 304 14.47 3.41 66.20
C LEU A 304 14.34 4.21 64.87
N SER A 305 13.40 5.12 64.60
CA SER A 305 12.25 5.73 65.29
C SER A 305 11.47 6.57 64.26
N SER A 306 10.21 6.88 64.58
CA SER A 306 9.47 8.13 64.26
C SER A 306 9.15 8.45 62.79
N SER A 307 7.96 8.86 62.38
CA SER A 307 6.68 9.15 63.05
C SER A 307 5.70 9.58 61.96
N SER A 308 4.45 9.07 62.07
CA SER A 308 3.14 9.71 61.84
C SER A 308 3.07 11.02 61.03
N SER A 309 2.05 11.30 60.21
CA SER A 309 0.60 11.03 60.34
C SER A 309 -0.08 11.55 59.06
N SER A 310 -0.94 10.78 58.38
CA SER A 310 -2.42 10.89 58.38
C SER A 310 -2.97 12.32 58.19
N SER A 311 -3.83 12.59 57.22
CA SER A 311 -5.25 12.17 57.14
C SER A 311 -5.87 12.80 55.86
N SER A 312 -6.68 12.07 55.08
CA SER A 312 -8.17 12.11 55.04
C SER A 312 -8.72 13.49 54.63
N SER A 313 -9.72 13.70 53.76
CA SER A 313 -10.69 12.86 53.06
C SER A 313 -11.70 13.78 52.33
N VAL A 314 -12.23 13.33 51.19
CA VAL A 314 -13.66 13.44 50.76
C VAL A 314 -14.29 14.77 50.25
N SER A 315 -15.08 14.58 49.17
CA SER A 315 -16.23 15.36 48.64
C SER A 315 -15.98 16.76 48.06
N GLY A 316 -16.63 17.24 47.00
CA GLY A 316 -17.81 16.79 46.26
C GLY A 316 -18.77 17.98 46.03
N GLY A 317 -18.97 18.41 44.78
CA GLY A 317 -20.26 18.95 44.30
C GLY A 317 -20.49 20.47 44.18
N ARG A 318 -21.23 20.80 43.10
CA ARG A 318 -22.09 21.97 42.78
C ARG A 318 -21.52 23.19 42.04
N ALA A 319 -21.80 23.20 40.73
CA ALA A 319 -22.72 24.10 40.00
C ALA A 319 -22.83 25.60 40.39
N GLY A 320 -22.76 26.46 39.38
CA GLY A 320 -23.63 27.65 39.28
C GLY A 320 -23.03 28.90 38.64
N GLY A 321 -23.45 29.20 37.40
CA GLY A 321 -23.93 30.53 37.00
C GLY A 321 -22.93 31.59 36.50
N GLY A 322 -23.29 32.23 35.38
CA GLY A 322 -22.95 33.63 35.10
C GLY A 322 -22.15 33.92 33.82
N SER A 323 -22.85 34.19 32.73
CA SER A 323 -22.44 35.14 31.68
C SER A 323 -23.22 36.45 31.92
N PRO A 324 -22.98 37.60 31.23
CA PRO A 324 -21.90 38.02 30.32
C PRO A 324 -21.35 39.44 30.66
N ALA A 325 -20.36 39.95 29.90
CA ALA A 325 -20.40 41.28 29.24
C ALA A 325 -19.02 41.95 28.99
N LYS A 326 -18.93 42.51 27.78
CA LYS A 326 -18.33 43.80 27.37
C LYS A 326 -16.81 44.02 27.31
N ALA A 327 -16.37 44.16 26.04
CA ALA A 327 -15.90 45.40 25.39
C ALA A 327 -14.53 46.03 25.71
N GLY A 328 -13.89 46.52 24.62
CA GLY A 328 -12.88 47.59 24.59
C GLY A 328 -11.52 47.10 24.07
N ALA A 329 -11.12 47.45 22.84
CA ALA A 329 -10.36 48.68 22.48
C ALA A 329 -8.84 48.39 22.45
N THR A 330 -8.21 48.21 21.28
CA THR A 330 -7.48 49.18 20.42
C THR A 330 -6.13 49.68 20.95
N ALA A 331 -5.19 49.84 20.01
CA ALA A 331 -3.84 50.46 20.05
C ALA A 331 -2.74 49.58 20.68
N ASP A 332 -1.55 49.42 20.10
CA ASP A 332 -0.80 50.13 19.04
C ASP A 332 -0.09 49.10 18.13
#